data_AF-A0A942DBJ3-F1
#
_entry.id   AF-A0A942DBJ3-F1
#
_cell.length_a   1.000
_cell.length_b   1.000
_cell.length_c   1.000
_cell.angle_alpha   90.00
_cell.angle_beta   90.00
_cell.angle_gamma   90.00
#
_symmetry.space_group_name_H-M   'P 1'
#
loop_
_entity.id
_entity.type
_entity.pdbx_description
1 polymer ?
#
loop_
_entity_poly.entity_id
_entity_poly.type
_entity_poly.pdbx_seq_one_letter_code
_entity_poly.pdbx_strand_id
1 'polypeptide(L)'
;MNDDSSLAGLFSDNYLAKLAATSGLSRDLLAEIQLAKFSIEDHERAVVFYHGVWSGPSVAPLRLLCSAMATARGQFPILLVNADSLDVNNRTEIAKAKELFGPFIGAWGETCWIKNGAIIAQDILGRLGPMHESSKDFSSTLKQGKRLQGDEQLLRTLDELKRHIVQRIELVIS
;
A
#
# COMPACT_ATOMS: atom_id res chain seq x y z
N MET A 1 -5.07 -8.04 36.17
CA MET A 1 -4.27 -7.18 35.29
C MET A 1 -4.68 -7.55 33.89
N ASN A 2 -5.36 -6.64 33.20
CA ASN A 2 -5.86 -6.86 31.85
C ASN A 2 -4.67 -6.76 30.90
N ASP A 3 -4.30 -7.88 30.29
CA ASP A 3 -3.50 -7.88 29.07
C ASP A 3 -4.41 -7.32 27.96
N ASP A 4 -4.40 -6.00 27.83
CA ASP A 4 -4.81 -5.32 26.61
C ASP A 4 -3.90 -5.82 25.49
N SER A 5 -4.35 -6.88 24.82
CA SER A 5 -3.85 -7.31 23.53
C SER A 5 -4.24 -6.25 22.50
N SER A 6 -3.53 -5.12 22.54
CA SER A 6 -3.60 -4.11 21.52
C SER A 6 -3.19 -4.78 20.21
N LEU A 7 -4.16 -4.97 19.31
CA LEU A 7 -3.97 -5.30 17.90
C LEU A 7 -3.19 -4.19 17.13
N ALA A 8 -2.58 -3.25 17.86
CA ALA A 8 -1.65 -2.27 17.33
C ALA A 8 -0.33 -2.97 16.94
N GLY A 9 0.02 -2.90 15.66
CA GLY A 9 1.42 -2.93 15.26
C GLY A 9 1.97 -4.28 14.78
N LEU A 10 1.34 -4.90 13.78
CA LEU A 10 2.11 -5.78 12.88
C LEU A 10 3.13 -4.98 12.04
N PHE A 11 2.86 -3.68 11.86
CA PHE A 11 3.85 -2.67 11.49
C PHE A 11 4.26 -1.88 12.74
N SER A 12 4.88 -2.52 13.72
CA SER A 12 5.63 -1.77 14.73
C SER A 12 6.66 -0.86 14.04
N ASP A 13 7.12 0.21 14.69
CA ASP A 13 8.24 1.02 14.14
C ASP A 13 9.42 0.15 13.69
N ASN A 14 9.62 -0.97 14.39
CA ASN A 14 10.59 -2.02 14.05
C ASN A 14 10.33 -2.71 12.70
N TYR A 15 9.08 -2.89 12.28
CA TYR A 15 8.77 -3.44 10.95
C TYR A 15 9.09 -2.44 9.85
N LEU A 16 8.67 -1.16 9.97
CA LEU A 16 8.94 -0.16 8.93
C LEU A 16 10.45 0.08 8.78
N ALA A 17 11.18 0.11 9.90
CA ALA A 17 12.64 0.13 9.89
C ALA A 17 13.23 -1.09 9.16
N LYS A 18 12.72 -2.30 9.44
CA LYS A 18 13.15 -3.52 8.74
C LYS A 18 12.83 -3.45 7.25
N LEU A 19 11.62 -3.04 6.86
CA LEU A 19 11.18 -2.95 5.47
C LEU A 19 12.05 -1.96 4.68
N ALA A 20 12.29 -0.77 5.24
CA ALA A 20 13.19 0.22 4.68
C ALA A 20 14.60 -0.36 4.49
N ALA A 21 15.16 -0.97 5.55
CA ALA A 21 16.49 -1.58 5.51
C ALA A 21 16.61 -2.70 4.46
N THR A 22 15.64 -3.62 4.41
CA THR A 22 15.65 -4.74 3.44
C THR A 22 15.45 -4.29 2.00
N SER A 23 14.77 -3.16 1.79
CA SER A 23 14.52 -2.61 0.45
C SER A 23 15.62 -1.65 -0.01
N GLY A 24 16.55 -1.28 0.88
CA GLY A 24 17.54 -0.23 0.61
C GLY A 24 16.95 1.19 0.53
N LEU A 25 15.72 1.39 1.04
CA LEU A 25 15.04 2.68 1.05
C LEU A 25 15.43 3.47 2.32
N SER A 26 15.67 4.78 2.20
CA SER A 26 15.85 5.63 3.38
C SER A 26 14.61 5.59 4.28
N ARG A 27 14.80 5.41 5.59
CA ARG A 27 13.69 5.32 6.55
C ARG A 27 12.83 6.58 6.58
N ASP A 28 13.40 7.75 6.28
CA ASP A 28 12.70 9.03 6.27
C ASP A 28 11.68 9.14 5.12
N LEU A 29 11.83 8.30 4.08
CA LEU A 29 10.90 8.23 2.96
C LEU A 29 9.74 7.27 3.21
N LEU A 30 9.64 6.63 4.37
CA LEU A 30 8.58 5.68 4.67
C LEU A 30 7.90 6.05 5.98
N ALA A 31 6.72 6.65 5.94
CA ALA A 31 6.04 7.15 7.15
C ALA A 31 4.60 6.67 7.21
N GLU A 32 4.12 6.29 8.39
CA GLU A 32 2.68 6.10 8.62
C GLU A 32 2.03 7.46 8.91
N ILE A 33 0.85 7.68 8.34
CA ILE A 33 0.10 8.94 8.45
C ILE A 33 -1.31 8.69 8.98
N GLN A 34 -1.83 9.69 9.71
CA GLN A 34 -3.24 9.74 10.10
C GLN A 34 -4.04 10.42 8.99
N LEU A 35 -4.98 9.70 8.38
CA LEU A 35 -5.76 10.20 7.26
C LEU A 35 -6.49 11.52 7.58
N ALA A 36 -6.99 11.66 8.81
CA ALA A 36 -7.65 12.87 9.27
C ALA A 36 -6.78 14.14 9.10
N LYS A 37 -5.45 14.03 9.29
CA LYS A 37 -4.49 15.15 9.25
C LYS A 37 -3.78 15.32 7.90
N PHE A 38 -3.92 14.36 7.01
CA PHE A 38 -3.23 14.35 5.73
C PHE A 38 -3.79 15.41 4.76
N SER A 39 -2.96 16.16 4.07
CA SER A 39 -3.39 17.07 2.99
C SER A 39 -2.59 16.76 1.73
N ILE A 40 -3.26 16.62 0.59
CA ILE A 40 -2.61 16.36 -0.70
C ILE A 40 -1.75 17.56 -1.11
N GLU A 41 -2.24 18.77 -0.85
CA GLU A 41 -1.67 20.06 -1.25
C GLU A 41 -0.28 20.31 -0.63
N ASP A 42 0.01 19.68 0.52
CA ASP A 42 1.29 19.82 1.24
C ASP A 42 2.43 19.02 0.60
N HIS A 43 2.16 18.25 -0.46
CA HIS A 43 3.12 17.34 -1.06
C HIS A 43 3.44 17.71 -2.52
N GLU A 44 4.71 18.07 -2.76
CA GLU A 44 5.23 18.19 -4.12
C GLU A 44 5.18 16.83 -4.84
N ARG A 45 5.59 15.75 -4.15
CA ARG A 45 5.57 14.38 -4.66
C ARG A 45 5.35 13.41 -3.50
N ALA A 46 4.43 12.48 -3.65
CA ALA A 46 4.23 11.40 -2.68
C ALA A 46 3.50 10.23 -3.31
N VAL A 47 3.61 9.05 -2.69
CA VAL A 47 2.65 7.96 -2.90
C VAL A 47 2.02 7.62 -1.57
N VAL A 48 0.70 7.66 -1.50
CA VAL A 48 -0.06 7.20 -0.34
C VAL A 48 -0.47 5.76 -0.58
N PHE A 49 -0.14 4.86 0.35
CA PHE A 49 -0.39 3.44 0.25
C PHE A 49 -1.30 2.99 1.39
N TYR A 50 -2.50 2.55 1.06
CA TYR A 50 -3.49 2.05 2.00
C TYR A 50 -3.33 0.54 2.21
N HIS A 51 -3.21 0.11 3.45
CA HIS A 51 -2.95 -1.29 3.79
C HIS A 51 -3.65 -1.70 5.09
N GLY A 52 -3.97 -2.99 5.25
CA GLY A 52 -4.53 -3.53 6.49
C GLY A 52 -3.59 -4.56 7.12
N VAL A 53 -3.68 -4.72 8.44
CA VAL A 53 -2.88 -5.69 9.21
C VAL A 53 -3.05 -7.13 8.68
N TRP A 54 -4.23 -7.45 8.15
CA TRP A 54 -4.57 -8.78 7.62
C TRP A 54 -4.50 -8.90 6.10
N SER A 55 -4.14 -7.83 5.39
CA SER A 55 -4.16 -7.85 3.93
C SER A 55 -2.88 -8.46 3.37
N GLY A 56 -2.80 -9.79 3.36
CA GLY A 56 -1.79 -10.54 2.58
C GLY A 56 -1.58 -9.99 1.16
N PRO A 57 -2.63 -9.54 0.43
CA PRO A 57 -2.47 -8.97 -0.92
C PRO A 57 -1.65 -7.67 -1.01
N SER A 58 -1.52 -6.87 0.05
CA SER A 58 -0.82 -5.58 -0.01
C SER A 58 0.69 -5.68 0.31
N VAL A 59 1.12 -6.76 0.95
CA VAL A 59 2.50 -6.93 1.42
C VAL A 59 3.51 -7.01 0.27
N ALA A 60 3.24 -7.83 -0.75
CA ALA A 60 4.13 -7.96 -1.90
C ALA A 60 4.22 -6.65 -2.72
N PRO A 61 3.09 -5.98 -3.05
CA PRO A 61 3.13 -4.65 -3.66
C PRO A 61 3.91 -3.61 -2.86
N LEU A 62 3.73 -3.55 -1.54
CA LEU A 62 4.45 -2.59 -0.70
C LEU A 62 5.97 -2.82 -0.76
N ARG A 63 6.42 -4.07 -0.70
CA ARG A 63 7.85 -4.42 -0.84
C ARG A 63 8.41 -4.02 -2.20
N LEU A 64 7.66 -4.30 -3.27
CA LEU A 64 8.05 -3.90 -4.63
C LEU A 64 8.11 -2.38 -4.78
N LEU A 65 7.15 -1.66 -4.19
CA LEU A 65 7.14 -0.21 -4.17
C LEU A 65 8.36 0.35 -3.45
N CYS A 66 8.68 -0.15 -2.25
CA CYS A 66 9.87 0.30 -1.51
C CYS A 66 11.16 0.01 -2.28
N SER A 67 11.29 -1.17 -2.89
CA SER A 67 12.48 -1.54 -3.67
C SER A 67 12.62 -0.71 -4.96
N ALA A 68 11.52 -0.42 -5.65
CA ALA A 68 11.53 0.44 -6.83
C ALA A 68 11.83 1.90 -6.46
N MET A 69 11.30 2.39 -5.35
CA MET A 69 11.60 3.73 -4.83
C MET A 69 13.08 3.86 -4.43
N ALA A 70 13.67 2.82 -3.84
CA ALA A 70 15.07 2.83 -3.42
C ALA A 70 16.06 3.05 -4.58
N THR A 71 15.70 2.67 -5.81
CA THR A 71 16.57 2.82 -6.99
C THR A 71 16.15 3.97 -7.91
N ALA A 72 15.06 4.67 -7.60
CA ALA A 72 14.58 5.80 -8.38
C ALA A 72 15.48 7.04 -8.21
N ARG A 73 15.70 7.80 -9.30
CA ARG A 73 16.58 9.00 -9.27
C ARG A 73 15.97 10.20 -8.52
N GLY A 74 14.65 10.28 -8.46
CA GLY A 74 13.91 11.33 -7.76
C GLY A 74 13.04 10.72 -6.68
N GLN A 75 13.68 10.11 -5.66
CA GLN A 75 12.96 9.47 -4.56
C GLN A 75 11.99 10.44 -3.89
N PHE A 76 10.84 9.94 -3.47
CA PHE A 76 9.83 10.72 -2.75
C PHE A 76 9.14 9.86 -1.68
N PRO A 77 8.45 10.49 -0.71
CA PRO A 77 7.85 9.77 0.40
C PRO A 77 6.78 8.76 -0.02
N ILE A 78 6.84 7.58 0.61
CA ILE A 78 5.79 6.57 0.70
C ILE A 78 5.07 6.79 2.03
N LEU A 79 3.82 7.22 1.96
CA LEU A 79 2.97 7.53 3.11
C LEU A 79 1.98 6.38 3.31
N LEU A 80 2.08 5.68 4.43
CA LEU A 80 1.26 4.52 4.74
C LEU A 80 0.00 4.95 5.50
N VAL A 81 -1.15 4.47 5.03
CA VAL A 81 -2.42 4.59 5.77
C VAL A 81 -2.80 3.20 6.25
N ASN A 82 -2.81 3.03 7.56
CA ASN A 82 -3.27 1.80 8.19
C ASN A 82 -4.80 1.74 8.20
N ALA A 83 -5.38 0.79 7.49
CA ALA A 83 -6.81 0.55 7.38
C ALA A 83 -7.47 0.32 8.74
N ASP A 84 -6.76 -0.34 9.66
CA ASP A 84 -7.27 -0.65 11.00
C ASP A 84 -7.29 0.60 11.91
N SER A 85 -6.68 1.71 11.47
CA SER A 85 -6.73 3.01 12.17
C SER A 85 -7.90 3.89 11.76
N LEU A 86 -8.63 3.53 10.69
CA LEU A 86 -9.80 4.28 10.26
C LEU A 86 -11.00 3.98 11.15
N ASP A 87 -11.64 5.04 11.66
CA ASP A 87 -12.95 4.87 12.30
C ASP A 87 -14.02 4.70 11.22
N VAL A 88 -14.50 3.45 11.08
CA VAL A 88 -15.55 3.10 10.11
C VAL A 88 -16.88 3.84 10.34
N ASN A 89 -17.09 4.41 11.53
CA ASN A 89 -18.26 5.21 11.84
C ASN A 89 -18.05 6.71 11.53
N ASN A 90 -16.81 7.14 11.33
CA ASN A 90 -16.46 8.50 10.98
C ASN A 90 -16.63 8.74 9.47
N ARG A 91 -17.79 9.29 9.09
CA ARG A 91 -18.12 9.58 7.69
C ARG A 91 -17.11 10.49 6.98
N THR A 92 -16.48 11.41 7.70
CA THR A 92 -15.48 12.32 7.14
C THR A 92 -14.21 11.58 6.75
N GLU A 93 -13.74 10.67 7.60
CA GLU A 93 -12.57 9.83 7.30
C GLU A 93 -12.85 8.87 6.14
N ILE A 94 -14.05 8.26 6.11
CA ILE A 94 -14.45 7.39 5.01
C ILE A 94 -14.59 8.16 3.68
N ALA A 95 -15.14 9.38 3.71
CA ALA A 95 -15.22 10.23 2.52
C ALA A 95 -13.83 10.56 1.98
N LYS A 96 -12.90 10.94 2.87
CA LYS A 96 -11.51 11.24 2.51
C LYS A 96 -10.75 10.02 2.00
N ALA A 97 -10.98 8.85 2.60
CA ALA A 97 -10.40 7.61 2.09
C ALA A 97 -10.89 7.34 0.66
N LYS A 98 -12.19 7.55 0.40
CA LYS A 98 -12.78 7.36 -0.94
C LYS A 98 -12.31 8.38 -1.97
N GLU A 99 -12.06 9.61 -1.54
CA GLU A 99 -11.44 10.63 -2.37
C GLU A 99 -10.04 10.20 -2.82
N LEU A 100 -9.23 9.70 -1.88
CA LEU A 100 -7.83 9.33 -2.13
C LEU A 100 -7.67 8.00 -2.89
N PHE A 101 -8.50 7.00 -2.59
CA PHE A 101 -8.31 5.64 -3.08
C PHE A 101 -9.44 5.15 -4.02
N GLY A 102 -10.47 5.97 -4.22
CA GLY A 102 -11.65 5.63 -5.00
C GLY A 102 -12.76 4.96 -4.16
N PRO A 103 -13.91 4.65 -4.79
CA PRO A 103 -15.11 4.19 -4.07
C PRO A 103 -15.01 2.78 -3.47
N PHE A 104 -14.06 1.96 -3.94
CA PHE A 104 -13.90 0.56 -3.57
C PHE A 104 -12.59 0.33 -2.82
N ILE A 105 -12.61 0.56 -1.51
CA ILE A 105 -11.46 0.39 -0.63
C ILE A 105 -11.59 -0.94 0.11
N GLY A 106 -10.59 -1.81 -0.05
CA GLY A 106 -10.53 -3.14 0.54
C GLY A 106 -9.22 -3.46 1.28
N ALA A 107 -8.29 -2.51 1.36
CA ALA A 107 -6.95 -2.67 1.93
C ALA A 107 -6.06 -3.61 1.11
N TRP A 108 -6.23 -3.68 -0.21
CA TRP A 108 -5.43 -4.55 -1.09
C TRP A 108 -4.18 -3.85 -1.64
N GLY A 109 -3.75 -2.75 -1.02
CA GLY A 109 -2.67 -1.92 -1.57
C GLY A 109 -3.20 -0.90 -2.55
N GLU A 110 -4.33 -0.28 -2.21
CA GLU A 110 -4.83 0.91 -2.88
C GLU A 110 -3.79 2.01 -2.74
N THR A 111 -3.46 2.65 -3.85
CA THR A 111 -2.41 3.66 -3.91
C THR A 111 -2.90 4.91 -4.60
N CYS A 112 -2.57 6.05 -4.00
CA CYS A 112 -2.76 7.38 -4.57
C CYS A 112 -1.40 7.99 -4.90
N TRP A 113 -1.20 8.42 -6.13
CA TRP A 113 0.04 9.04 -6.58
C TRP A 113 -0.14 10.55 -6.68
N ILE A 114 0.73 11.30 -6.02
CA ILE A 114 0.61 12.74 -5.84
C ILE A 114 1.77 13.46 -6.49
N LYS A 115 1.45 14.54 -7.20
CA LYS A 115 2.41 15.46 -7.80
C LYS A 115 1.84 16.88 -7.79
N ASN A 116 2.63 17.85 -7.31
CA ASN A 116 2.28 19.26 -7.20
C ASN A 116 0.92 19.50 -6.52
N GLY A 117 0.68 18.83 -5.39
CA GLY A 117 -0.57 18.98 -4.64
C GLY A 117 -1.80 18.35 -5.28
N ALA A 118 -1.64 17.50 -6.31
CA ALA A 118 -2.75 16.85 -7.01
C ALA A 118 -2.57 15.34 -7.14
N ILE A 119 -3.69 14.62 -7.14
CA ILE A 119 -3.73 13.19 -7.49
C ILE A 119 -3.55 13.04 -8.99
N ILE A 120 -2.51 12.35 -9.42
CA ILE A 120 -2.25 12.09 -10.85
C ILE A 120 -2.60 10.66 -11.27
N ALA A 121 -2.71 9.75 -10.31
CA ALA A 121 -3.14 8.38 -10.55
C ALA A 121 -3.66 7.72 -9.26
N GLN A 122 -4.54 6.74 -9.45
CA GLN A 122 -5.00 5.82 -8.42
C GLN A 122 -4.85 4.40 -8.95
N ASP A 123 -4.36 3.47 -8.13
CA ASP A 123 -4.23 2.06 -8.48
C ASP A 123 -4.62 1.17 -7.30
N ILE A 124 -4.86 -0.12 -7.56
CA ILE A 124 -4.97 -1.15 -6.53
C ILE A 124 -3.91 -2.20 -6.81
N LEU A 125 -2.72 -2.03 -6.23
CA LEU A 125 -1.54 -2.78 -6.64
C LEU A 125 -1.63 -4.28 -6.29
N GLY A 126 -2.38 -4.65 -5.24
CA GLY A 126 -2.63 -6.06 -4.92
C GLY A 126 -3.75 -6.70 -5.75
N ARG A 127 -4.38 -5.99 -6.71
CA ARG A 127 -5.40 -6.53 -7.63
C ARG A 127 -4.89 -6.90 -9.01
N LEU A 128 -3.62 -6.65 -9.33
CA LEU A 128 -3.10 -7.00 -10.66
C LEU A 128 -2.95 -8.52 -10.76
N GLY A 129 -4.02 -9.17 -11.21
CA GLY A 129 -4.20 -10.60 -11.49
C GLY A 129 -5.61 -10.79 -12.08
N PRO A 130 -5.89 -11.81 -12.90
CA PRO A 130 -7.19 -11.97 -13.52
C PRO A 130 -8.28 -12.10 -12.44
N MET A 131 -9.31 -11.24 -12.51
CA MET A 131 -10.54 -11.41 -11.74
C MET A 131 -11.14 -12.76 -12.11
N HIS A 132 -10.86 -13.78 -11.32
CA HIS A 132 -11.87 -14.78 -11.11
C HIS A 132 -12.90 -14.16 -10.18
N GLU A 133 -14.05 -13.78 -10.75
CA GLU A 133 -15.30 -13.73 -10.01
C GLU A 133 -15.49 -15.08 -9.33
N SER A 134 -14.96 -15.22 -8.12
CA SER A 134 -15.35 -16.31 -7.25
C SER A 134 -15.59 -15.71 -5.88
N SER A 135 -16.87 -15.60 -5.58
CA SER A 135 -17.43 -15.47 -4.24
C SER A 135 -16.90 -16.60 -3.36
N LYS A 136 -15.69 -16.47 -2.81
CA LYS A 136 -15.17 -17.44 -1.83
C LYS A 136 -14.39 -16.73 -0.74
N ASP A 137 -15.04 -16.65 0.41
CA ASP A 137 -14.52 -16.62 1.77
C ASP A 137 -13.08 -16.12 1.96
N PHE A 138 -12.94 -15.02 2.72
CA PHE A 138 -11.69 -14.41 3.20
C PHE A 138 -10.71 -15.44 3.83
N SER A 139 -11.25 -16.55 4.37
CA SER A 139 -10.47 -17.66 4.93
C SER A 139 -9.68 -18.48 3.88
N SER A 140 -10.13 -18.46 2.62
CA SER A 140 -9.47 -19.18 1.51
C SER A 140 -8.24 -18.44 0.99
N THR A 141 -8.27 -17.10 0.98
CA THR A 141 -7.15 -16.24 0.58
C THR A 141 -5.98 -16.32 1.56
N LEU A 142 -6.26 -16.42 2.86
CA LEU A 142 -5.24 -16.65 3.90
C LEU A 142 -4.59 -18.05 3.79
N LYS A 143 -5.32 -19.06 3.33
CA LYS A 143 -4.77 -20.41 3.08
C LYS A 143 -4.03 -20.53 1.74
N GLN A 144 -4.39 -19.72 0.74
CA GLN A 144 -3.69 -19.66 -0.55
C GLN A 144 -2.28 -19.06 -0.43
N GLY A 145 -2.00 -18.26 0.61
CA GLY A 145 -0.65 -17.83 0.95
C GLY A 145 0.35 -18.97 1.23
N LYS A 146 -0.10 -20.23 1.34
CA LYS A 146 0.76 -21.42 1.52
C LYS A 146 0.77 -22.41 0.36
N ARG A 147 0.02 -22.20 -0.73
CA ARG A 147 0.02 -23.07 -1.91
C ARG A 147 -0.31 -22.27 -3.18
N LEU A 148 0.68 -21.60 -3.73
CA LEU A 148 0.69 -21.21 -5.14
C LEU A 148 1.82 -22.00 -5.81
N GLN A 149 1.54 -23.26 -6.12
CA GLN A 149 2.31 -24.01 -7.11
C GLN A 149 1.94 -23.45 -8.48
N GLY A 150 2.86 -22.70 -9.07
CA GLY A 150 2.73 -22.05 -10.37
C GLY A 150 3.72 -20.90 -10.49
N ASP A 151 5.01 -21.16 -10.23
CA ASP A 151 6.05 -20.14 -10.09
C ASP A 151 6.13 -19.18 -11.28
N GLU A 152 5.86 -19.63 -12.52
CA GLU A 152 5.96 -18.74 -13.70
C GLU A 152 4.84 -17.69 -13.79
N GLN A 153 3.59 -18.03 -13.46
CA GLN A 153 2.48 -17.09 -13.57
C GLN A 153 2.52 -16.04 -12.46
N LEU A 154 2.94 -16.44 -11.25
CA LEU A 154 3.17 -15.53 -10.14
C LEU A 154 4.34 -14.59 -10.44
N LEU A 155 5.46 -15.10 -10.97
CA LEU A 155 6.61 -14.28 -11.35
C LEU A 155 6.25 -13.26 -12.44
N ARG A 156 5.52 -13.66 -13.48
CA ARG A 156 5.04 -12.74 -14.54
C ARG A 156 4.16 -11.63 -13.97
N THR A 157 3.27 -11.98 -13.05
CA THR A 157 2.40 -11.01 -12.38
C THR A 157 3.20 -10.02 -11.54
N LEU A 158 4.25 -10.48 -10.85
CA LEU A 158 5.14 -9.61 -10.06
C LEU A 158 6.00 -8.71 -10.96
N ASP A 159 6.46 -9.20 -12.10
CA ASP A 159 7.22 -8.40 -13.08
C ASP A 159 6.35 -7.33 -13.74
N GLU A 160 5.09 -7.66 -14.06
CA GLU A 160 4.09 -6.69 -14.53
C GLU A 160 3.81 -5.62 -13.48
N LEU A 161 3.56 -6.02 -12.24
CA LEU A 161 3.36 -5.11 -11.12
C LEU A 161 4.58 -4.21 -10.90
N LYS A 162 5.80 -4.77 -10.93
CA LYS A 162 7.04 -4.00 -10.80
C LYS A 162 7.18 -2.97 -11.92
N ARG A 163 6.91 -3.35 -13.17
CA ARG A 163 6.94 -2.43 -14.32
C ARG A 163 5.92 -1.30 -14.14
N HIS A 164 4.71 -1.63 -13.71
CA HIS A 164 3.65 -0.65 -13.44
C HIS A 164 4.08 0.35 -12.35
N ILE A 165 4.62 -0.15 -11.23
CA ILE A 165 5.14 0.69 -10.14
C ILE A 165 6.23 1.64 -10.66
N VAL A 166 7.20 1.14 -11.43
CA VAL A 166 8.27 1.97 -11.99
C VAL A 166 7.71 3.04 -12.92
N GLN A 167 6.75 2.70 -13.78
CA GLN A 167 6.08 3.67 -14.66
C GLN A 167 5.37 4.77 -13.87
N ARG A 168 4.72 4.43 -12.75
CA ARG A 168 4.09 5.41 -11.87
C ARG A 168 5.10 6.32 -11.18
N ILE A 169 6.22 5.77 -10.71
CA ILE A 169 7.31 6.55 -10.13
C ILE A 169 7.85 7.57 -11.15
N GLU A 170 8.12 7.15 -12.38
CA GLU A 170 8.60 8.06 -13.44
C GLU A 170 7.58 9.14 -13.82
N LEU A 171 6.28 8.81 -13.82
CA LEU A 171 5.20 9.78 -14.03
C LEU A 171 5.18 10.88 -12.95
N VAL A 172 5.43 10.51 -11.69
CA VAL A 172 5.53 11.45 -10.57
C VAL A 172 6.80 12.30 -10.67
N ILE A 173 7.93 11.71 -11.12
CA ILE A 173 9.24 12.39 -11.18
C ILE A 173 9.35 13.40 -12.32
N SER A 174 8.79 13.07 -13.50
CA SER A 174 8.87 13.86 -14.74
C SER A 174 8.26 15.26 -14.63
#